data_AF-A0A6B3I0V6-F1
#
_entry.id   AF-A0A6B3I0V6-F1
#
_cell.length_a   1.000
_cell.length_b   1.000
_cell.length_c   1.000
_cell.angle_alpha   90.00
_cell.angle_beta   90.00
_cell.angle_gamma   90.00
#
_symmetry.space_group_name_H-M   'P 1'
#
loop_
_entity.id
_entity.type
_entity.pdbx_description
1 polymer ?
#
loop_
_entity_poly.entity_id
_entity_poly.type
_entity_poly.pdbx_seq_one_letter_code
_entity_poly.pdbx_strand_id
1 'polypeptide(L)'
;DAKANGSVFGNGGGVVALKRLDDALAADDRIIAVIKGSAINNDGAEKMSFTAPSIAGQADVVARAQRVAQVDPRTIGYIET
;
A
#
# COMPACT_ATOMS: atom_id res chain seq x y z
N ASP A 1 -1.89 -20.34 1.74
CA ASP A 1 -1.86 -21.82 1.84
C ASP A 1 -3.26 -22.33 2.10
N ALA A 2 -3.63 -23.51 1.59
CA ALA A 2 -4.97 -24.07 1.79
C ALA A 2 -5.30 -24.34 3.27
N LYS A 3 -4.28 -24.46 4.14
CA LYS A 3 -4.41 -24.70 5.58
C LYS A 3 -4.26 -23.44 6.43
N ALA A 4 -4.31 -22.24 5.84
CA ALA A 4 -4.25 -21.00 6.61
C ALA A 4 -5.39 -20.96 7.64
N ASN A 5 -5.04 -20.81 8.92
CA ASN A 5 -5.96 -20.94 10.06
C ASN A 5 -5.88 -19.78 11.06
N GLY A 6 -5.19 -18.70 10.70
CA GLY A 6 -5.02 -17.52 11.54
C GLY A 6 -3.68 -16.82 11.30
N SER A 7 -3.42 -15.79 12.09
CA SER A 7 -2.17 -15.02 12.06
C SER A 7 -1.44 -15.13 13.39
N VAL A 8 -0.12 -15.00 13.38
CA VAL A 8 0.72 -14.95 14.58
C VAL A 8 1.22 -13.53 14.77
N PHE A 9 1.25 -13.05 16.01
CA PHE A 9 1.73 -11.72 16.35
C PHE A 9 3.26 -11.69 16.52
N GLY A 10 3.88 -10.58 16.12
CA GLY A 10 5.31 -10.32 16.27
C GLY A 10 5.57 -8.85 16.59
N ASN A 11 6.78 -8.53 17.05
CA ASN A 11 7.19 -7.18 17.43
C ASN A 11 8.44 -6.76 16.64
N GLY A 12 8.55 -5.47 16.32
CA GLY A 12 9.68 -4.87 15.62
C GLY A 12 9.55 -3.36 15.51
N GLY A 13 10.61 -2.67 15.07
CA GLY A 13 10.62 -1.23 14.86
C GLY A 13 11.40 -0.87 13.60
N GLY A 14 10.95 0.15 12.88
CA GLY A 14 11.57 0.63 11.65
C GLY A 14 11.23 2.09 11.39
N VAL A 15 12.15 2.81 10.75
CA VAL A 15 11.99 4.21 10.37
C VAL A 15 12.51 4.40 8.95
N VAL A 16 11.81 5.20 8.16
CA VAL A 16 12.25 5.65 6.84
C VAL A 16 12.31 7.17 6.82
N ALA A 17 13.31 7.71 6.13
CA ALA A 17 13.42 9.14 5.86
C ALA A 17 12.81 9.41 4.48
N LEU A 18 11.93 10.41 4.39
CA LEU A 18 11.29 10.81 3.14
C LEU A 18 11.68 12.23 2.79
N LYS A 19 11.84 12.47 1.49
CA LYS A 19 12.10 13.77 0.89
C LYS A 19 11.35 13.84 -0.44
N ARG A 20 10.98 15.04 -0.90
CA ARG A 20 10.46 15.19 -2.26
C ARG A 20 11.53 14.74 -3.24
N LEU A 21 11.11 14.02 -4.29
CA LEU A 21 12.05 13.43 -5.24
C LEU A 21 12.97 14.48 -5.87
N ASP A 22 12.41 15.63 -6.28
CA ASP A 22 13.19 16.71 -6.90
C ASP A 22 14.24 17.29 -5.95
N ASP A 23 13.89 17.46 -4.66
CA ASP A 23 14.85 17.94 -3.67
C ASP A 23 15.93 16.90 -3.36
N ALA A 24 15.60 15.61 -3.42
CA ALA A 24 16.55 14.51 -3.22
C ALA A 24 17.54 14.42 -4.39
N LEU A 25 17.04 14.54 -5.62
CA LEU A 25 17.85 14.59 -6.83
C LEU A 25 18.77 15.82 -6.86
N ALA A 26 18.25 16.99 -6.51
CA ALA A 26 19.03 18.24 -6.47
C ALA A 26 20.15 18.21 -5.41
N ALA A 27 19.98 17.43 -4.35
CA ALA A 27 20.96 17.26 -3.29
C ALA A 27 21.91 16.07 -3.52
N ASP A 28 21.75 15.32 -4.62
CA ASP A 28 22.46 14.07 -4.88
C ASP A 28 22.32 13.06 -3.72
N ASP A 29 21.13 13.00 -3.12
CA ASP A 29 20.83 12.07 -2.04
C ASP A 29 20.75 10.63 -2.58
N ARG A 30 21.16 9.66 -1.74
CA ARG A 30 20.91 8.24 -2.04
C ARG A 30 19.41 7.92 -1.94
N ILE A 31 18.78 7.69 -3.08
CA ILE A 31 17.36 7.30 -3.18
C ILE A 31 17.26 5.76 -3.26
N ILE A 32 16.55 5.15 -2.30
CA ILE A 32 16.34 3.68 -2.28
C ILE A 32 15.13 3.28 -3.15
N ALA A 33 14.04 4.04 -3.05
CA ALA A 33 12.82 3.83 -3.81
C ALA A 33 12.00 5.13 -3.86
N VAL A 34 10.97 5.18 -4.72
CA VAL A 34 10.06 6.33 -4.85
C VAL A 34 8.64 5.88 -4.55
N ILE A 35 7.97 6.60 -3.64
CA ILE A 35 6.53 6.45 -3.41
C ILE A 35 5.81 7.24 -4.50
N LYS A 36 5.23 6.54 -5.47
CA LYS A 36 4.54 7.17 -6.62
C LYS A 36 3.13 7.67 -6.28
N GLY A 37 2.47 7.02 -5.33
CA GLY A 37 1.13 7.39 -4.87
C GLY A 37 0.68 6.51 -3.71
N SER A 38 -0.29 6.99 -2.95
CA SER A 38 -0.92 6.25 -1.86
C SER A 38 -2.41 6.60 -1.77
N ALA A 39 -3.20 5.72 -1.16
CA ALA A 39 -4.60 5.94 -0.89
C ALA A 39 -5.02 5.24 0.40
N ILE A 40 -6.05 5.79 1.05
CA ILE A 40 -6.72 5.20 2.22
C ILE A 40 -8.24 5.30 2.01
N ASN A 41 -8.99 4.36 2.57
CA ASN A 41 -10.45 4.41 2.64
C ASN A 41 -10.96 3.68 3.90
N ASN A 42 -12.27 3.44 3.96
CA ASN A 42 -12.94 2.72 5.04
C ASN A 42 -13.97 1.76 4.46
N ASP A 43 -14.01 0.54 4.99
CA ASP A 43 -14.92 -0.52 4.53
C ASP A 43 -16.41 -0.22 4.76
N GLY A 44 -16.74 0.80 5.56
CA GLY A 44 -18.12 1.28 5.72
C GLY A 44 -19.06 0.24 6.33
N ALA A 45 -20.35 0.36 6.03
CA ALA A 45 -21.40 -0.50 6.59
C ALA A 45 -21.66 -1.79 5.78
N GLU A 46 -21.10 -1.91 4.57
CA GLU A 46 -21.42 -3.00 3.63
C GLU A 46 -20.69 -4.33 3.93
N LYS A 47 -20.03 -4.45 5.08
CA LYS A 47 -19.30 -5.65 5.52
C LYS A 47 -20.12 -6.49 6.51
N MET A 48 -19.91 -7.82 6.47
CA MET A 48 -20.65 -8.81 7.28
C MET A 48 -20.53 -8.63 8.80
N SER A 49 -19.42 -8.05 9.26
CA SER A 49 -19.19 -7.73 10.67
C SER A 49 -18.14 -6.63 10.78
N PHE A 50 -17.92 -6.09 11.98
CA PHE A 50 -16.95 -5.02 12.20
C PHE A 50 -15.52 -5.39 11.78
N THR A 51 -15.10 -6.64 11.99
CA THR A 51 -13.74 -7.13 11.70
C THR A 51 -13.65 -7.92 10.40
N ALA A 52 -14.76 -8.15 9.70
CA ALA A 52 -14.74 -8.81 8.40
C ALA A 52 -14.15 -7.87 7.33
N PRO A 53 -13.32 -8.39 6.40
CA PRO A 53 -12.80 -7.59 5.29
C PRO A 53 -13.90 -7.21 4.29
N SER A 54 -13.73 -6.09 3.58
CA SER A 54 -14.55 -5.73 2.42
C SER A 54 -13.80 -5.90 1.10
N ILE A 55 -14.32 -6.77 0.21
CA ILE A 55 -13.77 -6.93 -1.15
C ILE A 55 -13.91 -5.62 -1.94
N ALA A 56 -15.06 -4.96 -1.85
CA ALA A 56 -15.33 -3.70 -2.55
C ALA A 56 -14.42 -2.58 -2.03
N GLY A 57 -14.24 -2.47 -0.71
CA GLY A 57 -13.36 -1.49 -0.07
C GLY A 57 -11.90 -1.66 -0.52
N GLN A 58 -11.40 -2.89 -0.53
CA GLN A 58 -10.03 -3.18 -0.99
C GLN A 58 -9.85 -2.91 -2.49
N ALA A 59 -10.82 -3.30 -3.33
CA ALA A 59 -10.76 -3.03 -4.77
C ALA A 59 -10.73 -1.51 -5.07
N ASP A 60 -11.56 -0.73 -4.38
CA ASP A 60 -11.59 0.72 -4.57
C ASP A 60 -10.28 1.40 -4.14
N VAL A 61 -9.73 1.06 -2.97
CA VAL A 61 -8.50 1.71 -2.49
C VAL A 61 -7.30 1.39 -3.37
N VAL A 62 -7.20 0.14 -3.86
CA VAL A 62 -6.13 -0.26 -4.80
C VAL A 62 -6.27 0.50 -6.11
N ALA A 63 -7.47 0.56 -6.69
CA ALA A 63 -7.72 1.31 -7.91
C ALA A 63 -7.45 2.82 -7.73
N ARG A 64 -7.77 3.39 -6.56
CA ARG A 64 -7.48 4.78 -6.22
C ARG A 64 -5.97 5.03 -6.10
N ALA A 65 -5.24 4.16 -5.41
CA ALA A 65 -3.78 4.28 -5.29
C ALA A 65 -3.10 4.22 -6.66
N GLN A 66 -3.53 3.31 -7.54
CA GLN A 66 -3.02 3.21 -8.91
C GLN A 66 -3.29 4.48 -9.73
N ARG A 67 -4.51 5.06 -9.62
CA ARG A 67 -4.84 6.34 -10.26
C ARG A 67 -3.97 7.49 -9.76
N VAL A 68 -3.76 7.59 -8.44
CA VAL A 68 -2.88 8.62 -7.84
C VAL A 68 -1.44 8.44 -8.30
N ALA A 69 -0.96 7.20 -8.36
CA ALA A 69 0.40 6.88 -8.80
C ALA A 69 0.62 7.07 -10.30
N GLN A 70 -0.45 7.15 -11.10
CA GLN A 70 -0.44 7.26 -12.56
C GLN A 70 0.41 6.15 -13.22
N VAL A 71 0.29 4.91 -12.72
CA VAL A 71 0.99 3.74 -13.25
C VAL A 71 0.02 2.83 -14.00
N ASP A 72 0.49 2.23 -15.11
CA ASP A 72 -0.23 1.15 -15.76
C ASP A 72 -0.15 -0.10 -14.87
N PRO A 73 -1.26 -0.73 -14.48
CA PRO A 73 -1.24 -1.93 -13.63
C PRO A 73 -0.36 -3.05 -14.19
N ARG A 74 -0.20 -3.12 -15.52
CA ARG A 74 0.64 -4.14 -16.19
C ARG A 74 2.14 -3.94 -15.96
N THR A 75 2.57 -2.78 -15.47
CA THR A 75 3.98 -2.53 -15.11
C THR A 75 4.32 -2.96 -13.69
N ILE A 76 3.33 -3.42 -12.90
CA ILE A 76 3.55 -3.89 -11.53
C ILE A 76 4.14 -5.31 -11.59
N GLY A 77 5.42 -5.44 -11.21
CA GLY A 77 6.12 -6.72 -11.18
C GLY A 77 5.98 -7.50 -9.86
N TYR A 78 5.55 -6.84 -8.79
CA TYR A 78 5.44 -7.45 -7.45
C TYR A 78 4.37 -6.76 -6.61
N ILE A 79 3.67 -7.53 -5.78
CA ILE A 79 2.69 -7.06 -4.79
C ILE A 79 3.04 -7.72 -3.46
N GLU A 80 3.28 -6.90 -2.43
CA GLU A 80 3.36 -7.37 -1.04
C GLU A 80 1.94 -7.45 -0.46
N THR A 81 1.57 -8.59 0.11
CA THR A 81 0.19 -8.89 0.58
C THR A 81 0.12 -9.21 2.07
#